data_AF-A0A645B7J2-F1
#
_entry.id   AF-A0A645B7J2-F1
#
_cell.length_a   1.000
_cell.length_b   1.000
_cell.length_c   1.000
_cell.angle_alpha   90.00
_cell.angle_beta   90.00
_cell.angle_gamma   90.00
#
_symmetry.space_group_name_H-M   'P 1'
#
loop_
_entity.id
_entity.type
_entity.pdbx_description
1 polymer ?
#
loop_
_entity_poly.entity_id
_entity_poly.type
_entity_poly.pdbx_seq_one_letter_code
_entity_poly.pdbx_strand_id
1 'polypeptide(L)' 'MVQATYAIEGQVVGSIAVLGPTRMEYGKIMAILEFLHGHLEEILKKYKV' A
#
# COMPACT_ATOMS: atom_id res chain seq x y z
N MET A 1 -11.61 7.71 2.44
CA MET A 1 -11.07 6.37 2.12
C MET A 1 -9.94 6.57 1.13
N VAL A 2 -8.75 6.05 1.41
CA VAL A 2 -7.63 6.07 0.47
C VAL A 2 -7.35 4.63 0.07
N GLN A 3 -7.30 4.35 -1.23
CA GLN A 3 -7.02 3.02 -1.77
C GLN A 3 -5.89 3.10 -2.79
N ALA A 4 -4.98 2.13 -2.75
CA ALA A 4 -3.91 1.96 -3.72
C ALA A 4 -3.96 0.54 -4.28
N THR A 5 -3.95 0.41 -5.59
CA THR A 5 -3.83 -0.88 -6.29
C THR A 5 -2.35 -1.15 -6.55
N TYR A 6 -1.88 -2.32 -6.16
CA TYR A 6 -0.49 -2.72 -6.26
C TYR A 6 -0.31 -3.70 -7.43
N ALA A 7 0.66 -3.40 -8.29
CA ALA A 7 1.01 -4.20 -9.45
C ALA A 7 2.51 -4.45 -9.50
N ILE A 8 2.91 -5.67 -9.82
CA ILE A 8 4.30 -6.09 -10.00
C ILE A 8 4.46 -6.52 -11.45
N GLU A 9 5.45 -5.97 -12.16
CA GLU A 9 5.71 -6.30 -13.58
C GLU A 9 4.47 -6.21 -14.49
N GLY A 10 3.54 -5.30 -14.16
CA GLY A 10 2.28 -5.12 -14.89
C GLY A 10 1.14 -6.05 -14.46
N GLN A 11 1.37 -7.00 -13.56
CA GLN A 11 0.35 -7.86 -12.99
C GLN A 11 -0.18 -7.29 -11.66
N VAL A 12 -1.49 -7.06 -11.59
CA VAL A 12 -2.15 -6.62 -10.35
C VAL A 12 -2.14 -7.77 -9.35
N VAL A 13 -1.47 -7.58 -8.24
CA VAL A 13 -1.35 -8.58 -7.16
C VAL A 13 -2.31 -8.32 -6.02
N GLY A 14 -2.86 -7.11 -5.90
CA GLY A 14 -3.86 -6.79 -4.88
C GLY A 14 -4.14 -5.29 -4.75
N SER A 15 -5.03 -4.94 -3.83
CA SER A 15 -5.32 -3.54 -3.46
C SER A 15 -5.34 -3.37 -1.95
N ILE A 16 -4.84 -2.25 -1.47
CA ILE A 16 -4.80 -1.89 -0.06
C ILE A 16 -5.63 -0.62 0.13
N ALA A 17 -6.56 -0.68 1.07
CA ALA A 17 -7.41 0.46 1.42
C ALA A 17 -7.20 0.83 2.89
N VAL A 18 -6.95 2.11 3.13
CA VAL A 18 -6.96 2.73 4.46
C VAL A 18 -8.30 3.42 4.65
N LEU A 19 -9.09 2.85 5.55
CA LEU A 19 -10.29 3.47 6.08
C LEU A 19 -9.90 4.24 7.34
N GLY A 20 -9.84 5.57 7.25
CA GLY A 20 -9.51 6.38 8.42
C GLY A 20 -10.72 6.94 9.15
N PRO A 21 -10.48 7.53 10.34
CA PRO A 21 -11.48 8.27 11.09
C PRO A 21 -11.91 9.53 10.31
N THR A 22 -13.08 10.08 10.64
CA THR A 22 -13.70 11.25 9.97
C THR A 22 -12.77 12.47 9.88
N ARG A 23 -11.79 12.60 10.79
CA ARG A 23 -10.68 13.57 10.71
C ARG A 23 -9.35 12.84 10.57
N MET A 24 -8.84 12.79 9.35
CA MET A 24 -7.63 12.07 9.00
C MET A 24 -6.45 13.04 8.86
N GLU A 25 -5.37 12.80 9.60
CA GLU A 25 -4.06 13.43 9.40
C GLU A 25 -3.41 12.86 8.14
N TYR A 26 -3.63 13.52 7.00
CA TYR A 26 -3.20 13.03 5.69
C TYR A 26 -1.70 12.73 5.62
N GLY A 27 -0.85 13.59 6.21
CA GLY A 27 0.60 13.37 6.21
C GLY A 27 1.01 12.08 6.89
N LYS A 28 0.41 11.77 8.04
CA LYS A 28 0.68 10.52 8.77
C LYS A 28 0.20 9.29 7.99
N ILE A 29 -0.95 9.39 7.33
CA ILE A 29 -1.53 8.28 6.57
C ILE A 29 -0.71 7.98 5.32
N MET A 30 -0.28 9.02 4.61
CA MET A 30 0.59 8.86 3.45
C MET A 30 1.95 8.25 3.85
N ALA A 31 2.55 8.70 4.95
CA ALA A 31 3.80 8.11 5.44
C ALA A 31 3.67 6.62 5.78
N ILE A 32 2.54 6.21 6.37
CA ILE A 32 2.26 4.79 6.65
C ILE A 32 2.07 4.01 5.34
N LEU A 33 1.35 4.56 4.37
CA LEU A 33 1.14 3.93 3.06
C LEU A 33 2.45 3.75 2.30
N GLU A 34 3.32 4.75 2.29
CA GLU A 34 4.65 4.67 1.67
C GLU A 34 5.53 3.62 2.35
N PHE A 35 5.53 3.58 3.68
CA PHE A 35 6.25 2.55 4.44
C PHE A 35 5.74 1.15 4.09
N LEU A 36 4.42 0.97 4.05
CA LEU A 36 3.79 -0.30 3.71
C LEU A 36 4.15 -0.73 2.28
N HIS A 37 4.13 0.22 1.34
CA HIS A 37 4.46 0.00 -0.07
C HIS A 37 5.88 -0.57 -0.25
N GLY A 38 6.89 0.05 0.36
CA GLY A 38 8.27 -0.43 0.25
C GLY A 38 8.46 -1.83 0.84
N HIS A 39 7.82 -2.11 1.98
CA HIS A 39 7.91 -3.43 2.62
C HIS A 39 7.17 -4.52 1.82
N LEU A 40 6.02 -4.19 1.24
CA LEU A 40 5.28 -5.12 0.39
C LEU A 40 6.04 -5.45 -0.88
N GLU A 41 6.71 -4.47 -1.48
CA GLU A 41 7.58 -4.70 -2.63
C GLU A 41 8.69 -5.71 -2.29
N GLU A 42 9.34 -5.54 -1.14
CA GLU A 42 10.41 -6.43 -0.69
C GLU A 42 9.90 -7.85 -0.38
N ILE A 43 8.76 -7.97 0.33
CA ILE A 43 8.12 -9.25 0.64
C ILE A 43 7.72 -9.95 -0.67
N LEU A 44 7.04 -9.27 -1.57
CA LEU A 44 6.53 -9.90 -2.79
C LEU A 44 7.66 -10.29 -3.75
N LYS A 45 8.72 -9.48 -3.87
CA LYS A 45 9.96 -9.87 -4.56
C LYS A 45 10.59 -11.12 -3.96
N LYS A 46 10.61 -11.23 -2.63
CA LYS A 46 11.17 -12.37 -1.91
C LYS A 46 10.37 -13.65 -2.09
N TYR A 47 9.04 -13.55 -2.16
CA TYR A 47 8.16 -14.73 -2.24
C TYR A 47 7.81 -15.18 -3.67
N LYS A 48 8.33 -14.51 -4.73
CA LYS A 48 8.17 -14.90 -6.16
C LYS A 48 6.82 -15.56 -6.44
N VAL A 49 5.73 -14.81 -6.18
CA VAL A 49 4.43 -15.15 -6.77
C VAL A 49 4.36 -14.48 -8.13
#